data_AF-I0X5H9-F1
#
_entry.id   AF-I0X5H9-F1
#
_cell.length_a   1.000
_cell.length_b   1.000
_cell.length_c   1.000
_cell.angle_alpha   90.00
_cell.angle_beta   90.00
_cell.angle_gamma   90.00
#
_symmetry.space_group_name_H-M   'P 1'
#
loop_
_entity.id
_entity.type
_entity.pdbx_description
1 polymer ?
#
loop_
_entity_poly.entity_id
_entity_poly.type
_entity_poly.pdbx_seq_one_letter_code
_entity_poly.pdbx_strand_id
1 'polypeptide(L)'
;MYLYVVRKIENGSFSKIYCERFLEETWEEVRDKINPQSIVLVTANIEELKQFNLEKITWTRFYNVHTKSNVRIKVSLTYDELQMEEEAEALLSKIEEDTKNQWKEIIKRRDEKWEREGIPKLMEHRNLVEEQNKLIPLDMEERDAMLKWRELDFITPPPDRIKHIKQTYNMSWKEFKEHIQTF
;
A
#
# COMPACT_ATOMS: atom_id res chain seq x y z
N MET A 1 7.09 -6.99 45.05
CA MET A 1 5.93 -7.52 44.28
C MET A 1 5.51 -6.47 43.25
N TYR A 2 4.85 -6.83 42.14
CA TYR A 2 4.31 -5.83 41.19
C TYR A 2 2.88 -5.45 41.57
N LEU A 3 2.56 -4.16 41.45
CA LEU A 3 1.22 -3.61 41.59
C LEU A 3 0.75 -3.08 40.23
N TYR A 4 -0.49 -3.42 39.89
CA TYR A 4 -1.22 -2.92 38.74
C TYR A 4 -2.15 -1.80 39.18
N VAL A 5 -1.95 -0.62 38.63
CA VAL A 5 -2.71 0.58 38.96
C VAL A 5 -3.54 0.97 37.74
N VAL A 6 -4.84 0.74 37.83
CA VAL A 6 -5.81 1.12 36.80
C VAL A 6 -6.24 2.55 37.05
N ARG A 7 -6.09 3.40 36.03
CA ARG A 7 -6.43 4.82 36.09
C ARG A 7 -7.42 5.19 35.00
N LYS A 8 -8.36 6.06 35.35
CA LYS A 8 -9.29 6.71 34.43
C LYS A 8 -8.89 8.18 34.30
N ILE A 9 -8.47 8.58 33.12
CA ILE A 9 -8.25 9.98 32.78
C ILE A 9 -9.47 10.48 32.04
N GLU A 10 -10.08 11.54 32.59
CA GLU A 10 -11.17 12.27 31.98
C GLU A 10 -10.68 13.67 31.58
N ASN A 11 -10.83 14.02 30.29
CA ASN A 11 -10.54 15.34 29.75
C ASN A 11 -11.68 15.75 28.81
N GLY A 12 -12.66 16.47 29.36
CA GLY A 12 -13.85 16.88 28.61
C GLY A 12 -14.65 15.69 28.10
N SER A 13 -14.79 15.54 26.79
CA SER A 13 -15.50 14.42 26.16
C SER A 13 -14.67 13.13 26.05
N PHE A 14 -13.39 13.17 26.42
CA PHE A 14 -12.50 12.03 26.34
C PHE A 14 -12.37 11.34 27.71
N SER A 15 -12.73 10.06 27.78
CA SER A 15 -12.50 9.19 28.93
C SER A 15 -11.72 7.97 28.47
N LYS A 16 -10.54 7.73 29.07
CA LYS A 16 -9.73 6.55 28.79
C LYS A 16 -9.29 5.88 30.08
N ILE A 17 -9.48 4.56 30.13
CA ILE A 17 -8.95 3.68 31.17
C ILE A 17 -7.63 3.08 30.66
N TYR A 18 -6.61 3.08 31.49
CA TYR A 18 -5.34 2.42 31.21
C TYR A 18 -4.75 1.86 32.50
N CYS A 19 -3.80 0.94 32.36
CA CYS A 19 -3.14 0.29 33.49
C CYS A 19 -1.64 0.54 33.43
N GLU A 20 -1.08 0.95 34.57
CA GLU A 20 0.35 1.11 34.78
C GLU A 20 0.83 0.00 35.73
N ARG A 21 2.04 -0.52 35.49
CA ARG A 21 2.68 -1.51 36.36
C ARG A 21 3.78 -0.83 37.15
N PHE A 22 3.72 -0.95 38.48
CA PHE A 22 4.73 -0.41 39.39
C PHE A 22 5.33 -1.53 40.23
N LEU A 23 6.61 -1.37 40.59
CA LEU A 23 7.16 -2.08 41.75
C LEU A 23 6.56 -1.45 43.01
N GLU A 24 6.31 -2.26 44.03
CA GLU A 24 5.71 -1.82 45.30
C GLU A 24 6.46 -0.62 45.93
N GLU A 25 7.79 -0.65 45.93
CA GLU A 25 8.63 0.44 46.43
C GLU A 25 8.43 1.73 45.62
N THR A 26 8.40 1.63 44.28
CA THR A 26 8.18 2.78 43.39
C THR A 26 6.75 3.31 43.50
N TRP A 27 5.77 2.45 43.77
CA TRP A 27 4.38 2.86 43.92
C TRP A 27 4.20 3.80 45.11
N GLU A 28 4.80 3.48 46.26
CA GLU A 28 4.74 4.34 47.45
C GLU A 28 5.35 5.73 47.22
N GLU A 29 6.36 5.84 46.35
CA GLU A 29 6.94 7.14 45.98
C GLU A 29 6.10 7.95 44.99
N VAL A 30 5.32 7.26 44.16
CA VAL A 30 4.60 7.87 43.02
C VAL A 30 3.12 8.15 43.36
N ARG A 31 2.51 7.37 44.27
CA ARG A 31 1.08 7.50 44.65
C ARG A 31 0.70 8.92 45.04
N ASP A 32 1.57 9.65 45.75
CA ASP A 32 1.29 11.00 46.26
C ASP A 32 1.30 12.06 45.16
N LYS A 33 1.88 11.74 44.00
CA LYS A 33 1.92 12.61 42.81
C LYS A 33 0.75 12.35 41.86
N ILE A 34 -0.02 11.28 42.08
CA ILE A 34 -1.16 10.91 41.24
C ILE A 34 -2.43 11.47 41.86
N ASN A 35 -3.31 12.03 41.02
CA ASN A 35 -4.65 12.41 41.47
C ASN A 35 -5.41 11.16 41.99
N PRO A 36 -5.78 11.09 43.28
CA PRO A 36 -6.43 9.90 43.85
C PRO A 36 -7.75 9.58 43.17
N GLN A 37 -8.50 10.58 42.71
CA GLN A 37 -9.78 10.40 42.03
C GLN A 37 -9.63 9.74 40.65
N SER A 38 -8.43 9.75 40.08
CA SER A 38 -8.15 9.07 38.81
C SER A 38 -7.89 7.57 38.98
N ILE A 39 -7.66 7.09 40.20
CA ILE A 39 -7.33 5.68 40.47
C ILE A 39 -8.64 4.89 40.61
N VAL A 40 -8.79 3.86 39.79
CA VAL A 40 -9.97 2.99 39.77
C VAL A 40 -9.72 1.70 40.56
N LEU A 41 -8.54 1.12 40.40
CA LEU A 41 -8.14 -0.11 41.07
C LEU A 41 -6.63 -0.14 41.28
N VAL A 42 -6.18 -0.61 42.44
CA VAL A 42 -4.80 -1.01 42.69
C VAL A 42 -4.82 -2.46 43.13
N THR A 43 -4.15 -3.34 42.39
CA THR A 43 -4.16 -4.76 42.70
C THR A 43 -2.82 -5.41 42.37
N ALA A 44 -2.41 -6.40 43.16
CA ALA A 44 -1.33 -7.31 42.78
C ALA A 44 -1.84 -8.46 41.89
N ASN A 45 -3.16 -8.60 41.76
CA ASN A 45 -3.80 -9.71 41.06
C ASN A 45 -4.25 -9.34 39.63
N ILE A 46 -3.55 -9.83 38.61
CA ILE A 46 -3.87 -9.55 37.20
C ILE A 46 -5.26 -10.04 36.78
N GLU A 47 -5.81 -11.07 37.43
CA GLU A 47 -7.13 -11.61 37.10
C GLU A 47 -8.24 -10.57 37.35
N GLU A 48 -8.05 -9.70 38.34
CA GLU A 48 -8.96 -8.59 38.63
C GLU A 48 -8.92 -7.51 37.55
N LEU A 49 -7.92 -7.53 36.66
CA LEU A 49 -7.82 -6.61 35.52
C LEU A 49 -8.69 -7.04 34.33
N LYS A 50 -9.14 -8.31 34.27
CA LYS A 50 -9.92 -8.83 33.14
C LYS A 50 -11.20 -8.03 32.89
N GLN A 51 -11.84 -7.53 33.95
CA GLN A 51 -13.07 -6.73 33.85
C GLN A 51 -12.88 -5.39 33.09
N PHE A 52 -11.66 -4.90 32.96
CA PHE A 52 -11.35 -3.63 32.29
C PHE A 52 -11.00 -3.81 30.81
N ASN A 53 -10.93 -5.05 30.29
CA ASN A 53 -10.52 -5.37 28.91
C ASN A 53 -9.25 -4.61 28.49
N LEU A 54 -8.26 -4.55 29.39
CA LEU A 54 -7.02 -3.82 29.16
C LEU A 54 -6.13 -4.61 28.18
N GLU A 55 -5.69 -3.94 27.11
CA GLU A 55 -4.84 -4.52 26.08
C GLU A 55 -3.43 -3.91 26.18
N LYS A 56 -2.39 -4.75 26.07
CA LYS A 56 -1.02 -4.25 25.83
C LYS A 56 -0.87 -4.07 24.32
N ILE A 57 -0.66 -2.82 23.90
CA ILE A 57 -0.32 -2.52 22.50
C ILE A 57 1.18 -2.72 22.35
N THR A 58 1.59 -3.84 21.76
CA THR A 58 2.97 -4.04 21.31
C THR A 58 3.09 -3.52 19.88
N TRP A 59 4.17 -2.76 19.65
CA TRP A 59 4.49 -2.21 18.34
C TRP A 59 5.65 -3.00 17.78
N THR A 60 5.41 -3.78 16.73
CA THR A 60 6.48 -4.39 15.95
C THR A 60 6.49 -3.80 14.55
N ARG A 61 7.67 -3.36 14.10
CA ARG A 61 7.89 -2.93 12.72
C ARG A 61 7.74 -4.14 11.82
N PHE A 62 6.72 -4.12 10.97
CA PHE A 62 6.69 -4.99 9.81
C PHE A 62 7.66 -4.47 8.75
N TYR A 63 8.49 -5.36 8.22
CA TYR A 63 9.20 -5.05 6.97
C TYR A 63 8.23 -5.24 5.80
N ASN A 64 7.41 -4.22 5.54
CA ASN A 64 6.72 -4.13 4.26
C ASN A 64 7.70 -3.49 3.25
N VAL A 65 8.11 -4.25 2.24
CA VAL A 65 9.09 -3.85 1.21
C VAL A 65 8.66 -2.58 0.45
N HIS A 66 7.36 -2.23 0.47
CA HIS A 66 6.84 -1.07 -0.28
C HIS A 66 6.02 -0.05 0.53
N THR A 67 5.33 -0.41 1.63
CA THR A 67 4.50 0.57 2.39
C THR A 67 5.02 0.97 3.76
N LYS A 68 6.14 0.42 4.27
CA LYS A 68 6.75 0.78 5.58
C LYS A 68 5.74 1.12 6.68
N SER A 69 4.66 0.35 6.82
CA SER A 69 3.56 0.64 7.75
C SER A 69 3.76 -0.11 9.07
N ASN A 70 3.65 0.61 10.20
CA ASN A 70 3.60 -0.02 11.53
C ASN A 70 2.23 -0.68 11.73
N VAL A 71 2.21 -1.97 12.09
CA VAL A 71 0.99 -2.68 12.46
C VAL A 71 0.90 -2.71 13.98
N ARG A 72 -0.25 -2.30 14.53
CA ARG A 72 -0.53 -2.41 15.98
C ARG A 72 -0.98 -3.82 16.27
N ILE A 73 -0.33 -4.48 17.23
CA ILE A 73 -0.72 -5.81 17.70
C ILE A 73 -1.24 -5.66 19.10
N LYS A 74 -2.42 -6.23 19.30
CA LYS A 74 -3.13 -6.22 20.57
C LYS A 74 -3.02 -7.62 21.15
N VAL A 75 -2.44 -7.72 22.33
CA VAL A 75 -2.34 -8.97 23.08
C VAL A 75 -3.00 -8.78 24.43
N SER A 76 -3.68 -9.83 24.89
CA SER A 76 -4.32 -9.85 26.19
C SER A 76 -3.27 -9.79 27.30
N LEU A 77 -3.52 -9.01 28.35
CA LEU A 77 -2.63 -8.93 29.50
C LEU A 77 -2.70 -10.23 30.31
N THR A 78 -1.55 -10.89 30.50
CA THR A 78 -1.39 -12.07 31.36
C THR A 78 -0.20 -11.89 32.32
N TYR A 79 -0.08 -12.78 33.32
CA TYR A 79 1.04 -12.78 34.27
C TYR A 79 2.39 -13.17 33.63
N ASP A 80 2.35 -13.89 32.51
CA ASP A 80 3.52 -14.46 31.87
C ASP A 80 3.92 -13.59 30.66
N GLU A 81 5.03 -12.86 30.81
CA GLU A 81 5.58 -12.04 29.72
C GLU A 81 6.01 -12.88 28.52
N LEU A 82 6.49 -14.10 28.75
CA LEU A 82 6.92 -15.01 27.69
C LEU A 82 5.70 -15.44 26.85
N GLN A 83 4.59 -15.78 27.50
CA GLN A 83 3.35 -16.13 26.82
C GLN A 83 2.82 -14.96 25.97
N MET A 84 2.88 -13.72 26.48
CA MET A 84 2.47 -12.54 25.70
C MET A 84 3.36 -12.31 24.47
N GLU A 85 4.66 -12.60 24.56
CA GLU A 85 5.60 -12.52 23.44
C GLU A 85 5.32 -13.60 22.39
N GLU A 86 5.10 -14.85 22.81
CA GLU A 86 4.73 -15.96 21.91
C GLU A 86 3.41 -15.70 21.18
N GLU A 87 2.38 -15.21 21.89
CA GLU A 87 1.10 -14.82 21.29
C GLU A 87 1.26 -13.69 20.27
N ALA A 88 2.10 -12.69 20.57
CA ALA A 88 2.42 -11.61 19.64
C ALA A 88 3.11 -12.13 18.37
N GLU A 89 4.07 -13.05 18.51
CA GLU A 89 4.83 -13.64 17.40
C GLU A 89 3.96 -14.54 16.51
N ALA A 90 3.05 -15.31 17.11
CA ALA A 90 2.09 -16.12 16.37
C ALA A 90 1.13 -15.24 15.56
N LEU A 91 0.61 -14.16 16.15
CA LEU A 91 -0.24 -13.19 15.46
C LEU A 91 0.51 -12.47 14.33
N LEU A 92 1.78 -12.10 14.56
CA LEU A 92 2.67 -11.54 13.54
C LEU A 92 2.78 -12.47 12.34
N SER A 93 3.16 -13.72 12.57
CA SER A 93 3.36 -14.73 11.54
C SER A 93 2.11 -14.93 10.67
N LYS A 94 0.93 -15.00 11.31
CA LYS A 94 -0.35 -15.12 10.62
C LYS A 94 -0.65 -13.91 9.72
N ILE A 95 -0.42 -12.70 10.23
CA ILE A 95 -0.61 -11.47 9.45
C ILE A 95 0.34 -11.44 8.24
N GLU A 96 1.60 -11.87 8.39
CA GLU A 96 2.55 -11.92 7.26
C GLU A 96 2.04 -12.86 6.16
N GLU A 97 1.58 -14.05 6.55
CA GLU A 97 1.11 -15.08 5.62
C GLU A 97 -0.18 -14.65 4.90
N ASP A 98 -1.15 -14.12 5.63
CA ASP A 98 -2.41 -13.62 5.07
C ASP A 98 -2.13 -12.48 4.06
N THR A 99 -1.23 -11.56 4.41
CA THR A 99 -0.82 -10.46 3.52
C THR A 99 -0.19 -11.01 2.24
N LYS A 100 0.73 -11.97 2.35
CA LYS A 100 1.39 -12.59 1.19
C LYS A 100 0.38 -13.29 0.27
N ASN A 101 -0.62 -13.97 0.84
CA ASN A 101 -1.65 -14.67 0.08
C ASN A 101 -2.58 -13.70 -0.65
N GLN A 102 -3.01 -12.61 0.02
CA GLN A 102 -3.80 -11.55 -0.62
C GLN A 102 -3.06 -10.94 -1.82
N TRP A 103 -1.74 -10.71 -1.72
CA TRP A 103 -0.96 -10.19 -2.83
C TRP A 103 -0.85 -11.15 -4.01
N LYS A 104 -0.68 -12.45 -3.76
CA LYS A 104 -0.70 -13.46 -4.83
C LYS A 104 -2.02 -13.43 -5.60
N GLU A 105 -3.15 -13.28 -4.89
CA GLU A 105 -4.46 -13.15 -5.55
C GLU A 105 -4.59 -11.87 -6.38
N ILE A 106 -4.11 -10.74 -5.85
CA ILE A 106 -4.13 -9.46 -6.60
C ILE A 106 -3.33 -9.57 -7.89
N ILE A 107 -2.11 -10.12 -7.82
CA ILE A 107 -1.24 -10.32 -8.99
C ILE A 107 -1.93 -11.25 -9.99
N LYS A 108 -2.48 -12.37 -9.53
CA LYS A 108 -3.20 -13.32 -10.38
C LYS A 108 -4.36 -12.65 -11.11
N ARG A 109 -5.21 -11.88 -10.41
CA ARG A 109 -6.34 -11.15 -11.03
C ARG A 109 -5.87 -10.10 -12.03
N ARG A 110 -4.77 -9.40 -11.74
CA ARG A 110 -4.18 -8.43 -12.66
C ARG A 110 -3.71 -9.11 -13.93
N ASP A 111 -3.00 -10.22 -13.80
CA ASP A 111 -2.44 -10.96 -14.92
C ASP A 111 -3.57 -11.60 -15.76
N GLU A 112 -4.58 -12.20 -15.13
CA GLU A 112 -5.80 -12.69 -15.82
C GLU A 112 -6.54 -11.57 -16.58
N LYS A 113 -6.65 -10.38 -16.00
CA LYS A 113 -7.24 -9.22 -16.67
C LYS A 113 -6.39 -8.77 -17.86
N TRP A 114 -5.06 -8.77 -17.69
CA TRP A 114 -4.14 -8.42 -18.77
C TRP A 114 -4.23 -9.41 -19.93
N GLU A 115 -4.31 -10.70 -19.65
CA GLU A 115 -4.51 -11.74 -20.67
C GLU A 115 -5.86 -11.61 -21.37
N ARG A 116 -6.93 -11.33 -20.63
CA ARG A 116 -8.29 -11.24 -21.17
C ARG A 116 -8.56 -9.97 -21.95
N GLU A 117 -8.06 -8.82 -21.48
CA GLU A 117 -8.42 -7.51 -22.03
C GLU A 117 -7.22 -6.77 -22.63
N GLY A 118 -6.05 -6.89 -22.01
CA GLY A 118 -4.83 -6.19 -22.43
C GLY A 118 -4.27 -6.73 -23.74
N ILE A 119 -4.05 -8.05 -23.81
CA ILE A 119 -3.50 -8.70 -25.01
C ILE A 119 -4.42 -8.50 -26.23
N PRO A 120 -5.75 -8.71 -26.14
CA PRO A 120 -6.63 -8.46 -27.30
C PRO A 120 -6.60 -7.01 -27.76
N LYS A 121 -6.66 -6.03 -26.85
CA LYS A 121 -6.57 -4.61 -27.22
C LYS A 121 -5.24 -4.25 -27.89
N LEU A 122 -4.13 -4.82 -27.42
CA LEU A 122 -2.82 -4.65 -28.05
C LEU A 122 -2.77 -5.28 -29.44
N MET A 123 -3.36 -6.45 -29.62
CA MET A 123 -3.44 -7.13 -30.91
C MET A 123 -4.35 -6.37 -31.89
N GLU A 124 -5.51 -5.88 -31.44
CA GLU A 124 -6.40 -5.02 -32.23
C GLU A 124 -5.69 -3.74 -32.67
N HIS A 125 -5.02 -3.05 -31.75
CA HIS A 125 -4.22 -1.87 -32.07
C HIS A 125 -3.11 -2.19 -33.07
N ARG A 126 -2.38 -3.30 -32.88
CA ARG A 126 -1.33 -3.72 -33.82
C ARG A 126 -1.88 -4.00 -35.21
N ASN A 127 -2.99 -4.73 -35.32
CA ASN A 127 -3.61 -5.04 -36.60
C ASN A 127 -4.07 -3.76 -37.31
N LEU A 128 -4.64 -2.81 -36.56
CA LEU A 128 -5.07 -1.54 -37.11
C LEU A 128 -3.88 -0.69 -37.59
N VAL A 129 -2.75 -0.71 -36.87
CA VAL A 129 -1.48 -0.12 -37.33
C VAL A 129 -0.97 -0.80 -38.61
N GLU A 130 -1.02 -2.13 -38.70
CA GLU A 130 -0.56 -2.87 -39.88
C GLU A 130 -1.44 -2.56 -41.10
N GLU A 131 -2.77 -2.53 -40.96
CA GLU A 131 -3.70 -2.14 -42.04
C GLU A 131 -3.49 -0.69 -42.51
N GLN A 132 -3.34 0.26 -41.58
CA GLN A 132 -3.09 1.66 -41.92
C GLN A 132 -1.74 1.86 -42.63
N ASN A 133 -0.70 1.11 -42.25
CA ASN A 133 0.60 1.19 -42.92
C ASN A 133 0.54 0.73 -44.38
N LYS A 134 -0.38 -0.17 -44.74
CA LYS A 134 -0.60 -0.55 -46.16
C LYS A 134 -1.15 0.62 -46.98
N LEU A 135 -1.87 1.56 -46.35
CA LEU A 135 -2.44 2.73 -47.02
C LEU A 135 -1.40 3.79 -47.37
N ILE A 136 -0.22 3.75 -46.73
CA ILE A 136 0.91 4.64 -46.98
C ILE A 136 2.15 3.79 -47.32
N PRO A 137 2.28 3.30 -48.57
CA PRO A 137 3.49 2.64 -49.06
C PRO A 137 4.75 3.52 -48.89
N LEU A 138 5.93 2.90 -48.89
CA LEU A 138 7.20 3.63 -48.74
C LEU A 138 7.58 4.43 -50.00
N ASP A 139 7.03 4.05 -51.16
CA ASP A 139 7.23 4.64 -52.47
C ASP A 139 6.12 5.65 -52.86
N MET A 140 5.17 5.91 -51.95
CA MET A 140 4.14 6.94 -52.14
C MET A 140 4.77 8.32 -52.22
N GLU A 141 4.26 9.19 -53.11
CA GLU A 141 4.69 10.59 -53.17
C GLU A 141 4.51 11.26 -51.80
N GLU A 142 5.52 12.05 -51.43
CA GLU A 142 5.66 12.65 -50.10
C GLU A 142 4.42 13.45 -49.68
N ARG A 143 3.86 14.23 -50.61
CA ARG A 143 2.67 15.05 -50.38
C ARG A 143 1.42 14.21 -50.10
N ASP A 144 1.21 13.15 -50.88
CA ASP A 144 0.07 12.24 -50.72
C ASP A 144 0.20 11.43 -49.43
N ALA A 145 1.43 11.03 -49.07
CA ALA A 145 1.71 10.37 -47.81
C ALA A 145 1.36 11.29 -46.64
N MET A 146 1.77 12.57 -46.66
CA MET A 146 1.46 13.55 -45.61
C MET A 146 -0.04 13.80 -45.45
N LEU A 147 -0.80 13.89 -46.56
CA LEU A 147 -2.25 14.04 -46.53
C LEU A 147 -2.93 12.81 -45.92
N LYS A 148 -2.53 11.60 -46.31
CA LYS A 148 -3.06 10.36 -45.71
C LYS A 148 -2.71 10.23 -44.23
N TRP A 149 -1.52 10.64 -43.83
CA TRP A 149 -1.12 10.66 -42.41
C TRP A 149 -2.03 11.56 -41.58
N ARG A 150 -2.42 12.71 -42.11
CA ARG A 150 -3.39 13.62 -41.48
C ARG A 150 -4.78 13.00 -41.34
N GLU A 151 -5.23 12.26 -42.35
CA GLU A 151 -6.57 11.63 -42.36
C GLU A 151 -6.71 10.46 -41.37
N LEU A 152 -5.61 9.75 -41.04
CA LEU A 152 -5.64 8.52 -40.24
C LEU A 152 -5.58 8.74 -38.71
N ASP A 153 -5.63 10.00 -38.25
CA ASP A 153 -5.64 10.42 -36.84
C ASP A 153 -4.59 9.71 -35.94
N PHE A 154 -3.35 9.70 -36.45
CA PHE A 154 -2.05 9.45 -35.81
C PHE A 154 -1.95 8.44 -34.66
N ILE A 155 -2.20 7.19 -35.02
CA ILE A 155 -1.64 6.07 -34.26
C ILE A 155 -0.12 6.03 -34.48
N THR A 156 0.62 5.79 -33.40
CA THR A 156 2.09 5.72 -33.44
C THR A 156 2.53 4.53 -34.30
N PRO A 157 3.30 4.75 -35.39
CA PRO A 157 3.71 3.68 -36.28
C PRO A 157 4.80 2.80 -35.66
N PRO A 158 5.12 1.67 -36.32
CA PRO A 158 6.20 0.80 -35.88
C PRO A 158 7.54 1.55 -35.72
N PRO A 159 8.42 1.12 -34.79
CA PRO A 159 9.70 1.78 -34.53
C PRO A 159 10.57 2.02 -35.76
N ASP A 160 10.57 1.10 -36.73
CA ASP A 160 11.36 1.23 -37.96
C ASP A 160 10.89 2.41 -38.83
N ARG A 161 9.58 2.67 -38.86
CA ARG A 161 9.00 3.80 -39.58
C ARG A 161 9.34 5.13 -38.90
N ILE A 162 9.32 5.15 -37.56
CA ILE A 162 9.76 6.32 -36.77
C ILE A 162 11.24 6.61 -37.04
N LYS A 163 12.08 5.57 -37.14
CA LYS A 163 13.49 5.70 -37.48
C LYS A 163 13.67 6.28 -38.88
N HIS A 164 12.92 5.80 -39.86
CA HIS A 164 12.95 6.33 -41.22
C HIS A 164 12.50 7.80 -41.27
N ILE A 165 11.39 8.16 -40.62
CA ILE A 165 10.92 9.56 -40.53
C ILE A 165 12.00 10.46 -39.94
N LYS A 166 12.63 10.03 -38.84
CA LYS A 166 13.72 10.79 -38.21
C LYS A 166 14.91 10.99 -39.15
N GLN A 167 15.23 10.01 -39.98
CA GLN A 167 16.32 10.10 -40.95
C GLN A 167 15.95 11.00 -42.14
N THR A 168 14.75 10.84 -42.69
CA THR A 168 14.28 11.57 -43.89
C THR A 168 14.01 13.04 -43.60
N TYR A 169 13.35 13.34 -42.48
CA TYR A 169 12.87 14.68 -42.15
C TYR A 169 13.71 15.39 -41.08
N ASN A 170 14.73 14.71 -40.53
CA ASN A 170 15.60 15.22 -39.46
C ASN A 170 14.83 15.79 -38.25
N MET A 171 13.74 15.12 -37.86
CA MET A 171 12.86 15.54 -36.76
C MET A 171 12.38 14.34 -35.94
N SER A 172 12.02 14.56 -34.68
CA SER A 172 11.41 13.52 -33.83
C SER A 172 9.98 13.20 -34.27
N TRP A 173 9.47 12.03 -33.85
CA TRP A 173 8.07 11.65 -34.12
C TRP A 173 7.06 12.68 -33.62
N LYS A 174 7.36 13.34 -32.49
CA LYS A 174 6.50 14.39 -31.93
C LYS A 174 6.46 15.61 -32.84
N GLU A 175 7.63 16.09 -33.27
CA GLU A 175 7.75 17.23 -34.18
C GLU A 175 7.13 16.93 -35.55
N PHE A 176 7.27 15.70 -36.04
CA PHE A 176 6.63 15.25 -37.29
C PHE A 176 5.10 15.24 -37.20
N LYS A 177 4.53 14.81 -36.07
CA LYS A 177 3.08 14.90 -35.84
C LYS A 177 2.59 16.34 -35.90
N GLU A 178 3.28 17.25 -35.21
CA GLU A 178 2.93 18.68 -35.21
C GLU A 178 3.08 19.30 -36.61
N HIS A 179 4.11 18.90 -37.36
CA HIS A 179 4.34 19.31 -38.74
C HIS A 179 3.20 18.87 -39.69
N ILE A 180 2.78 17.59 -39.64
CA ILE A 180 1.69 17.12 -40.51
C ILE A 180 0.33 17.70 -40.11
N GLN A 181 0.13 18.07 -38.84
CA GLN A 181 -1.10 18.78 -38.45
C GLN A 181 -1.16 20.22 -39.01
N THR A 182 -0.01 20.82 -39.33
CA THR A 182 0.10 22.22 -39.78
C THR A 182 0.33 22.39 -41.28
N PHE A 183 0.60 21.31 -42.01
CA PHE A 183 0.75 21.24 -43.48
C PHE A 183 -0.52 21.59 -44.30
#